data_AF-A0A3N0DEU5-F1
#
_entry.id   AF-A0A3N0DEU5-F1
#
_cell.length_a   1.000
_cell.length_b   1.000
_cell.length_c   1.000
_cell.angle_alpha   90.00
_cell.angle_beta   90.00
_cell.angle_gamma   90.00
#
_symmetry.space_group_name_H-M   'P 1'
#
loop_
_entity.id
_entity.type
_entity.pdbx_description
1 polymer ?
#
loop_
_entity_poly.entity_id
_entity_poly.type
_entity_poly.pdbx_seq_one_letter_code
_entity_poly.pdbx_strand_id
1 'polypeptide(L)'
;MRPPPVRPDAGRFLVLLVVFVCAACGLVYELELVALASYLIGDSVTQASVVLSVMVFAMGIGSLLAKRLRCHAAVGFGLVEAALALIGGCSALVLYAAFAWLGEARYALVAFSLAIGVLIGAEIPLLMSLIQRASRRGGRGEEDAAGTVADLFAADYVGALVGGLAFPFMLLPWLGQLTGALLTGAVNAVAGGALVLWLFRRDMSPRARWWLLGANLTVLAVLTTATALVGDFEAAARRAVYGEPVRVAVHTGVQEVVLTGPEDGPVDLFLDGRLQMSGGDEDRHHRALVRPALRQGPHAHVLVLGGGDGLAAREVLRHPGVRSVTVVELDPGMVRLARTDPALAALNGQVYRDPRLRVVHADAFRWLRSASPPRHGYDVVVADLPDPGVTPSAKLYSQEFYGLAAGVLADGGRLAVHAGPVGERPHAYWTVESTIRAAGFATRPYRAPGRPDRGFVLAVPAAVGTPPDPGPGVLGVEEQRPRGVPPSTLLRPRYAE
;
A
#
# COMPACT_ATOMS: atom_id res chain seq x y z
N MET A 1 -14.79 47.21 32.90
CA MET A 1 -14.21 45.90 32.56
C MET A 1 -15.33 44.86 32.72
N ARG A 2 -15.85 44.27 31.63
CA ARG A 2 -16.89 43.22 31.73
C ARG A 2 -16.21 41.85 31.61
N PRO A 3 -16.62 40.83 32.38
CA PRO A 3 -15.92 39.55 32.45
C PRO A 3 -15.90 38.81 31.09
N PRO A 4 -14.94 37.90 30.88
CA PRO A 4 -14.92 37.05 29.69
C PRO A 4 -16.18 36.17 29.61
N PRO A 5 -16.56 35.68 28.41
CA PRO A 5 -17.79 34.92 28.19
C PRO A 5 -17.71 33.45 28.67
N VAL A 6 -16.55 33.00 29.13
CA VAL A 6 -16.28 31.61 29.52
C VAL A 6 -15.52 31.61 30.84
N ARG A 7 -15.83 30.67 31.72
CA ARG A 7 -15.03 30.44 32.94
C ARG A 7 -13.58 30.10 32.54
N PRO A 8 -12.56 30.56 33.26
CA PRO A 8 -11.14 30.37 32.90
C PRO A 8 -10.77 28.92 32.56
N ASP A 9 -11.40 27.95 33.23
CA ASP A 9 -11.12 26.53 33.06
C ASP A 9 -11.77 25.93 31.78
N ALA A 10 -12.91 26.49 31.33
CA ALA A 10 -13.56 26.07 30.09
C ALA A 10 -12.79 26.53 28.84
N GLY A 11 -12.12 27.70 28.90
CA GLY A 11 -11.24 28.17 27.83
C GLY A 11 -9.98 27.30 27.67
N ARG A 12 -9.38 26.89 28.79
CA ARG A 12 -8.21 25.98 28.79
C ARG A 12 -8.55 24.61 28.21
N PHE A 13 -9.66 24.02 28.66
CA PHE A 13 -10.13 22.74 28.13
C PHE A 13 -10.33 22.78 26.61
N LEU A 14 -10.94 23.85 26.09
CA LEU A 14 -11.16 24.00 24.65
C LEU A 14 -9.86 24.12 23.86
N VAL A 15 -8.87 24.86 24.37
CA VAL A 15 -7.54 24.95 23.72
C VAL A 15 -6.90 23.57 23.65
N LEU A 16 -6.88 22.83 24.76
CA LEU A 16 -6.31 21.47 24.81
C LEU A 16 -7.04 20.51 23.88
N LEU A 17 -8.38 20.63 23.77
CA LEU A 17 -9.17 19.85 22.82
C LEU A 17 -8.77 20.15 21.37
N VAL A 18 -8.55 21.42 21.03
CA VAL A 18 -8.14 21.78 19.66
C VAL A 18 -6.72 21.30 19.37
N VAL A 19 -5.80 21.44 20.31
CA VAL A 19 -4.44 20.88 20.19
C VAL A 19 -4.50 19.38 19.93
N PHE A 20 -5.31 18.66 20.71
CA PHE A 20 -5.54 17.23 20.52
C PHE A 20 -6.05 16.91 19.10
N VAL A 21 -7.02 17.69 18.58
CA VAL A 21 -7.56 17.48 17.23
C VAL A 21 -6.53 17.81 16.15
N CYS A 22 -5.81 18.93 16.25
CA CYS A 22 -4.77 19.31 15.31
C CYS A 22 -3.65 18.26 15.25
N ALA A 23 -3.19 17.78 16.42
CA ALA A 23 -2.18 16.73 16.50
C ALA A 23 -2.68 15.40 15.89
N ALA A 24 -3.95 15.04 16.13
CA ALA A 24 -4.56 13.88 15.50
C ALA A 24 -4.60 14.02 13.97
N CYS A 25 -5.03 15.16 13.44
CA CYS A 25 -5.06 15.44 12.00
C CYS A 25 -3.67 15.45 11.38
N GLY A 26 -2.69 16.09 12.03
CA GLY A 26 -1.30 16.14 11.60
C GLY A 26 -0.69 14.74 11.44
N LEU A 27 -0.90 13.85 12.42
CA LEU A 27 -0.41 12.48 12.31
C LEU A 27 -1.18 11.66 11.25
N VAL A 28 -2.48 11.90 11.07
CA VAL A 28 -3.23 11.26 9.98
C VAL A 28 -2.63 11.64 8.63
N TYR A 29 -2.33 12.91 8.36
CA TYR A 29 -1.69 13.32 7.10
C TYR A 29 -0.32 12.67 6.90
N GLU A 30 0.49 12.57 7.96
CA GLU A 30 1.79 11.90 7.89
C GLU A 30 1.65 10.43 7.49
N LEU A 31 0.77 9.68 8.16
CA LEU A 31 0.55 8.27 7.87
C LEU A 31 -0.10 8.05 6.50
N GLU A 32 -0.97 8.96 6.08
CA GLU A 32 -1.61 8.91 4.76
C GLU A 32 -0.57 9.07 3.63
N LEU A 33 0.36 10.02 3.76
CA LEU A 33 1.46 10.16 2.79
C LEU A 33 2.35 8.93 2.76
N VAL A 34 2.68 8.34 3.92
CA VAL A 34 3.48 7.11 4.01
C VAL A 34 2.76 5.93 3.33
N ALA A 35 1.45 5.80 3.55
CA ALA A 35 0.63 4.76 2.92
C ALA A 35 0.57 4.95 1.39
N LEU A 36 0.25 6.16 0.92
CA LEU A 36 0.23 6.51 -0.51
C LEU A 36 1.56 6.27 -1.20
N ALA A 37 2.66 6.65 -0.55
CA ALA A 37 3.98 6.46 -1.11
C ALA A 37 4.29 4.96 -1.29
N SER A 38 3.92 4.15 -0.31
CA SER A 38 4.08 2.69 -0.37
C SER A 38 3.22 2.06 -1.47
N TYR A 39 1.99 2.53 -1.65
CA TYR A 39 1.08 2.01 -2.68
C TYR A 39 1.43 2.45 -4.10
N LEU A 40 1.73 3.74 -4.31
CA LEU A 40 1.91 4.32 -5.65
C LEU A 40 3.34 4.15 -6.18
N ILE A 41 4.35 4.27 -5.31
CA ILE A 41 5.77 4.24 -5.71
C ILE A 41 6.38 2.85 -5.45
N GLY A 42 5.94 2.16 -4.39
CA GLY A 42 6.55 0.93 -3.91
C GLY A 42 7.72 1.18 -2.96
N ASP A 43 8.38 0.12 -2.49
CA ASP A 43 9.45 0.16 -1.49
C ASP A 43 9.08 0.88 -0.18
N SER A 44 8.21 0.24 0.60
CA SER A 44 7.57 0.85 1.78
C SER A 44 8.55 1.41 2.81
N VAL A 45 9.72 0.80 2.99
CA VAL A 45 10.72 1.25 3.99
C VAL A 45 11.39 2.54 3.54
N THR A 46 11.86 2.60 2.30
CA THR A 46 12.50 3.80 1.76
C THR A 46 11.51 4.95 1.71
N GLN A 47 10.28 4.72 1.24
CA GLN A 47 9.29 5.77 1.13
C GLN A 47 8.85 6.31 2.50
N ALA A 48 8.60 5.43 3.48
CA ALA A 48 8.35 5.85 4.84
C ALA A 48 9.52 6.69 5.38
N SER A 49 10.77 6.24 5.18
CA SER A 49 11.95 6.95 5.64
C SER A 49 12.08 8.34 5.01
N VAL A 50 11.77 8.48 3.72
CA VAL A 50 11.78 9.77 3.01
C VAL A 50 10.71 10.70 3.57
N VAL A 51 9.46 10.26 3.67
CA VAL A 51 8.35 11.08 4.18
C VAL A 51 8.64 11.55 5.60
N LEU A 52 8.98 10.62 6.50
CA LEU A 52 9.29 10.94 7.91
C LEU A 52 10.47 11.92 8.03
N SER A 53 11.57 11.66 7.32
CA SER A 53 12.78 12.50 7.43
C SER A 53 12.54 13.90 6.86
N VAL A 54 11.85 14.00 5.72
CA VAL A 54 11.49 15.28 5.10
C VAL A 54 10.53 16.05 5.99
N MET A 55 9.50 15.39 6.54
CA MET A 55 8.54 16.01 7.45
C MET A 55 9.19 16.51 8.74
N VAL A 56 10.05 15.72 9.38
CA VAL A 56 10.77 16.16 10.60
C VAL A 56 11.67 17.35 10.34
N PHE A 57 12.41 17.35 9.23
CA PHE A 57 13.22 18.50 8.82
C PHE A 57 12.34 19.73 8.54
N ALA A 58 11.24 19.54 7.82
CA ALA A 58 10.25 20.56 7.50
C ALA A 58 9.60 21.16 8.76
N MET A 59 9.30 20.35 9.77
CA MET A 59 8.78 20.80 11.06
C MET A 59 9.74 21.77 11.75
N GLY A 60 11.05 21.50 11.69
CA GLY A 60 12.07 22.42 12.17
C GLY A 60 12.03 23.78 11.44
N ILE A 61 11.88 23.77 10.11
CA ILE A 61 11.73 25.00 9.31
C ILE A 61 10.44 25.74 9.69
N GLY A 62 9.32 25.03 9.80
CA GLY A 62 8.03 25.57 10.19
C GLY A 62 8.08 26.31 11.53
N SER A 63 8.72 25.69 12.52
CA SER A 63 8.90 26.27 13.85
C SER A 63 9.72 27.58 13.83
N LEU A 64 10.74 27.64 12.96
CA LEU A 64 11.52 28.86 12.76
C LEU A 64 10.73 29.96 12.04
N LEU A 65 9.96 29.61 10.99
CA LEU A 65 9.12 30.54 10.24
C LEU A 65 7.99 31.11 11.10
N ALA A 66 7.41 30.29 11.98
CA ALA A 66 6.37 30.69 12.92
C ALA A 66 6.78 31.87 13.80
N LYS A 67 8.09 32.08 14.03
CA LYS A 67 8.61 33.22 14.81
C LYS A 67 8.11 34.57 14.30
N ARG A 68 7.94 34.72 12.97
CA ARG A 68 7.45 35.94 12.32
C ARG A 68 5.94 36.14 12.51
N LEU A 69 5.20 35.04 12.62
CA LEU A 69 3.75 35.03 12.78
C LEU A 69 3.31 35.23 14.24
N ARG A 70 4.22 35.07 15.22
CA ARG A 70 3.93 35.24 16.65
C ARG A 70 3.31 36.60 17.00
N CYS A 71 3.66 37.67 16.31
CA CYS A 71 3.06 38.99 16.55
C CYS A 71 1.53 38.94 16.37
N HIS A 72 1.07 38.16 15.39
CA HIS A 72 -0.34 37.93 15.06
C HIS A 72 -0.75 36.48 15.32
N ALA A 73 -0.33 35.89 16.44
CA ALA A 73 -0.43 34.44 16.70
C ALA A 73 -1.82 33.83 16.41
N ALA A 74 -2.92 34.53 16.74
CA ALA A 74 -4.27 34.01 16.50
C ALA A 74 -4.61 33.92 15.01
N VAL A 75 -4.28 34.96 14.24
CA VAL A 75 -4.50 34.99 12.79
C VAL A 75 -3.54 34.04 12.09
N GLY A 76 -2.27 34.01 12.52
CA GLY A 76 -1.26 33.09 12.00
C GLY A 76 -1.68 31.64 12.20
N PHE A 77 -2.13 31.28 13.40
CA PHE A 77 -2.61 29.93 13.68
C PHE A 77 -3.81 29.57 12.80
N GLY A 78 -4.84 30.42 12.73
CA GLY A 78 -6.01 30.14 11.89
C GLY A 78 -5.69 29.98 10.40
N LEU A 79 -4.71 30.73 9.88
CA LEU A 79 -4.25 30.57 8.48
C LEU A 79 -3.43 29.30 8.29
N VAL A 80 -2.58 28.93 9.26
CA VAL A 80 -1.82 27.67 9.22
C VAL A 80 -2.77 26.48 9.22
N GLU A 81 -3.77 26.46 10.11
CA GLU A 81 -4.77 25.39 10.18
C GLU A 81 -5.60 25.27 8.90
N ALA A 82 -6.03 26.40 8.32
CA ALA A 82 -6.77 26.41 7.07
C ALA A 82 -5.90 25.93 5.89
N ALA A 83 -4.64 26.33 5.84
CA ALA A 83 -3.69 25.88 4.82
C ALA A 83 -3.37 24.39 4.98
N LEU A 84 -3.15 23.92 6.21
CA LEU A 84 -2.89 22.52 6.52
C LEU A 84 -4.09 21.65 6.18
N ALA A 85 -5.31 22.09 6.52
CA ALA A 85 -6.53 21.41 6.15
C ALA A 85 -6.69 21.24 4.64
N LEU A 86 -6.38 22.29 3.86
CA LEU A 86 -6.48 22.26 2.40
C LEU A 86 -5.37 21.39 1.79
N ILE A 87 -4.12 21.63 2.17
CA ILE A 87 -2.96 20.93 1.59
C ILE A 87 -2.95 19.47 2.02
N GLY A 88 -3.15 19.19 3.31
CA GLY A 88 -3.29 17.84 3.86
C GLY A 88 -4.47 17.11 3.25
N GLY A 89 -5.67 17.70 3.31
CA GLY A 89 -6.89 17.06 2.80
C GLY A 89 -6.90 16.81 1.29
N CYS A 90 -6.25 17.65 0.48
CA CYS A 90 -6.15 17.45 -0.96
C CYS A 90 -4.91 16.65 -1.40
N SER A 91 -3.97 16.36 -0.50
CA SER A 91 -2.70 15.71 -0.86
C SER A 91 -2.91 14.34 -1.51
N ALA A 92 -3.81 13.52 -0.95
CA ALA A 92 -4.22 12.22 -1.50
C ALA A 92 -4.66 12.29 -2.96
N LEU A 93 -5.59 13.19 -3.26
CA LEU A 93 -6.15 13.36 -4.60
C LEU A 93 -5.07 13.78 -5.59
N VAL A 94 -4.22 14.73 -5.21
CA VAL A 94 -3.15 15.23 -6.10
C VAL A 94 -2.07 14.17 -6.33
N LEU A 95 -1.73 13.38 -5.31
CA LEU A 95 -0.78 12.27 -5.44
C LEU A 95 -1.31 11.18 -6.37
N TYR A 96 -2.57 10.79 -6.16
CA TYR A 96 -3.23 9.81 -7.01
C TYR A 96 -3.34 10.32 -8.45
N ALA A 97 -3.63 11.60 -8.64
CA ALA A 97 -3.66 12.24 -9.95
C ALA A 97 -2.29 12.27 -10.63
N ALA A 98 -1.23 12.63 -9.89
CA ALA A 98 0.12 12.63 -10.41
C ALA A 98 0.52 11.23 -10.90
N PHE A 99 0.19 10.19 -10.13
CA PHE A 99 0.40 8.81 -10.57
C PHE A 99 -0.44 8.47 -11.82
N ALA A 100 -1.74 8.74 -11.80
CA ALA A 100 -2.67 8.32 -12.84
C ALA A 100 -2.41 8.99 -14.21
N TRP A 101 -2.05 10.27 -14.23
CA TRP A 101 -1.90 11.03 -15.49
C TRP A 101 -0.45 11.33 -15.88
N LEU A 102 0.47 11.45 -14.91
CA LEU A 102 1.88 11.76 -15.19
C LEU A 102 2.78 10.51 -15.08
N GLY A 103 2.27 9.41 -14.52
CA GLY A 103 3.03 8.17 -14.30
C GLY A 103 4.07 8.26 -13.17
N GLU A 104 4.19 9.41 -12.49
CA GLU A 104 5.23 9.68 -11.49
C GLU A 104 4.65 10.53 -10.35
N ALA A 105 4.68 10.01 -9.11
CA ALA A 105 4.14 10.70 -7.92
C ALA A 105 5.23 11.18 -6.94
N ARG A 106 6.50 10.81 -7.15
CA ARG A 106 7.58 11.03 -6.17
C ARG A 106 7.84 12.50 -5.86
N TYR A 107 7.83 13.36 -6.88
CA TYR A 107 8.05 14.79 -6.68
C TYR A 107 6.90 15.46 -5.93
N ALA A 108 5.66 15.09 -6.26
CA ALA A 108 4.49 15.55 -5.53
C ALA A 108 4.55 15.11 -4.07
N LEU A 109 4.95 13.86 -3.79
CA LEU A 109 5.07 13.33 -2.44
C LEU A 109 6.05 14.14 -1.59
N VAL A 110 7.24 14.42 -2.12
CA VAL A 110 8.25 15.22 -1.40
C VAL A 110 7.74 16.65 -1.19
N ALA A 111 7.07 17.24 -2.17
CA ALA A 111 6.52 18.60 -2.05
C ALA A 111 5.42 18.69 -0.99
N PHE A 112 4.48 17.74 -0.97
CA PHE A 112 3.42 17.69 0.06
C PHE A 112 4.00 17.36 1.44
N SER A 113 4.96 16.44 1.55
CA SER A 113 5.65 16.13 2.81
C SER A 113 6.33 17.38 3.39
N LEU A 114 7.03 18.14 2.54
CA LEU A 114 7.67 19.40 2.94
C LEU A 114 6.61 20.45 3.37
N ALA A 115 5.56 20.64 2.58
CA ALA A 115 4.53 21.65 2.86
C ALA A 115 3.77 21.35 4.16
N ILE A 116 3.32 20.10 4.33
CA ILE A 116 2.58 19.65 5.51
C ILE A 116 3.50 19.71 6.74
N GLY A 117 4.74 19.22 6.65
CA GLY A 117 5.69 19.29 7.75
C GLY A 117 6.01 20.73 8.17
N VAL A 118 6.15 21.68 7.24
CA VAL A 118 6.33 23.11 7.57
C VAL A 118 5.11 23.67 8.32
N LEU A 119 3.89 23.29 7.91
CA LEU A 119 2.67 23.78 8.55
C LEU A 119 2.51 23.20 9.96
N ILE A 120 2.66 21.89 10.13
CA ILE A 120 2.63 21.22 11.44
C ILE A 120 3.69 21.82 12.37
N GLY A 121 4.92 22.02 11.88
CA GLY A 121 6.01 22.60 12.67
C GLY A 121 5.72 24.03 13.15
N ALA A 122 4.85 24.77 12.46
CA ALA A 122 4.48 26.11 12.85
C ALA A 122 3.44 26.16 13.99
N GLU A 123 2.73 25.08 14.26
CA GLU A 123 1.61 25.03 15.21
C GLU A 123 2.05 25.26 16.66
N ILE A 124 3.00 24.46 17.16
CA ILE A 124 3.42 24.50 18.57
C ILE A 124 3.90 25.90 18.99
N PRO A 125 4.77 26.60 18.24
CA PRO A 125 5.17 27.97 18.62
C PRO A 125 4.01 28.98 18.64
N LEU A 126 3.03 28.81 17.76
CA LEU A 126 1.84 29.68 17.69
C LEU A 126 0.89 29.41 18.85
N LEU A 127 0.59 28.14 19.12
CA LEU A 127 -0.22 27.69 20.25
C LEU A 127 0.41 28.11 21.58
N MET A 128 1.72 27.94 21.73
CA MET A 128 2.44 28.40 22.91
C MET A 128 2.31 29.91 23.11
N SER A 129 2.41 30.68 22.01
CA SER A 129 2.22 32.13 22.06
C SER A 129 0.79 32.52 22.46
N LEU A 130 -0.22 31.76 22.01
CA LEU A 130 -1.63 31.96 22.38
C LEU A 130 -1.90 31.65 23.85
N ILE A 131 -1.37 30.53 24.34
CA ILE A 131 -1.49 30.10 25.74
C ILE A 131 -0.81 31.09 26.68
N GLN A 132 0.40 31.56 26.36
CA GLN A 132 1.11 32.55 27.17
C GLN A 132 0.33 33.87 27.24
N ARG A 133 -0.27 34.32 26.13
CA ARG A 133 -1.13 35.51 26.10
C ARG A 133 -2.41 35.33 26.92
N ALA A 134 -3.04 34.15 26.86
CA ALA A 134 -4.23 33.83 27.63
C ALA A 134 -3.92 33.78 29.15
N SER A 135 -2.80 33.16 29.51
CA SER A 135 -2.36 33.01 30.91
C SER A 135 -1.99 34.36 31.54
N ARG A 136 -1.31 35.24 30.79
CA ARG A 136 -1.01 36.63 31.22
C ARG A 136 -2.27 37.46 31.48
N ARG A 137 -3.37 37.23 30.75
CA ARG A 137 -4.65 37.91 31.02
C ARG A 137 -5.39 37.37 32.24
N GLY A 138 -5.13 36.12 32.62
CA GLY A 138 -5.76 35.47 33.76
C GLY A 138 -5.10 35.75 35.10
N GLY A 139 -3.98 36.48 35.15
CA GLY A 139 -3.27 36.81 36.39
C GLY A 139 -2.59 35.62 37.09
N ARG A 140 -2.33 34.52 36.36
CA ARG A 140 -1.69 33.30 36.88
C ARG A 140 -0.14 33.41 36.81
N GLY A 141 0.55 32.89 37.83
CA GLY A 141 2.00 33.01 38.04
C GLY A 141 2.87 32.11 37.13
N GLU A 142 4.20 32.22 37.22
CA GLU A 142 5.16 31.47 36.38
C GLU A 142 5.11 29.95 36.58
N GLU A 143 4.74 29.47 37.78
CA GLU A 143 4.58 28.04 38.09
C GLU A 143 3.42 27.39 37.30
N ASP A 144 2.34 28.13 37.03
CA ASP A 144 1.21 27.66 36.20
C ASP A 144 1.57 27.57 34.71
N ALA A 145 2.56 28.34 34.25
CA ALA A 145 2.98 28.37 32.85
C ALA A 145 3.68 27.06 32.45
N ALA A 146 4.55 26.54 33.32
CA ALA A 146 5.23 25.26 33.09
C ALA A 146 4.24 24.08 33.03
N GLY A 147 3.27 24.02 33.95
CA GLY A 147 2.22 23.02 33.92
C GLY A 147 1.35 23.10 32.66
N THR A 148 1.05 24.31 32.18
CA THR A 148 0.27 24.48 30.94
C THR A 148 1.03 24.06 29.69
N VAL A 149 2.36 24.21 29.68
CA VAL A 149 3.21 23.68 28.60
C VAL A 149 3.22 22.15 28.61
N ALA A 150 3.31 21.54 29.79
CA ALA A 150 3.25 20.08 29.93
C ALA A 150 1.90 19.52 29.43
N ASP A 151 0.79 20.16 29.79
CA ASP A 151 -0.54 19.77 29.31
C ASP A 151 -0.68 19.90 27.79
N LEU A 152 -0.03 20.90 27.18
CA LEU A 152 -0.02 21.07 25.73
C LEU A 152 0.66 19.88 25.04
N PHE A 153 1.85 19.51 25.50
CA PHE A 153 2.56 18.34 24.96
C PHE A 153 1.81 17.04 25.24
N ALA A 154 1.17 16.91 26.41
CA ALA A 154 0.34 15.74 26.70
C ALA A 154 -0.86 15.63 25.74
N ALA A 155 -1.57 16.73 25.48
CA ALA A 155 -2.67 16.77 24.53
C ALA A 155 -2.20 16.45 23.09
N ASP A 156 -1.03 16.96 22.70
CA ASP A 156 -0.39 16.70 21.41
C ASP A 156 -0.07 15.20 21.25
N TYR A 157 0.63 14.58 22.21
CA TYR A 157 0.96 13.15 22.17
C TYR A 157 -0.27 12.24 22.18
N VAL A 158 -1.28 12.58 22.98
CA VAL A 158 -2.53 11.80 23.04
C VAL A 158 -3.32 11.98 21.74
N GLY A 159 -3.34 13.18 21.17
CA GLY A 159 -3.95 13.48 19.87
C GLY A 159 -3.28 12.69 18.76
N ALA A 160 -1.95 12.74 18.68
CA ALA A 160 -1.17 11.96 17.74
C ALA A 160 -1.47 10.46 17.89
N LEU A 161 -1.42 9.88 19.10
CA LEU A 161 -1.78 8.47 19.31
C LEU A 161 -3.17 8.12 18.76
N VAL A 162 -4.18 8.93 19.06
CA VAL A 162 -5.55 8.69 18.59
C VAL A 162 -5.64 8.82 17.07
N GLY A 163 -5.04 9.84 16.47
CA GLY A 163 -4.97 9.98 15.01
C GLY A 163 -4.30 8.79 14.34
N GLY A 164 -3.20 8.32 14.93
CA GLY A 164 -2.39 7.22 14.40
C GLY A 164 -3.09 5.87 14.44
N LEU A 165 -3.98 5.66 15.40
CA LEU A 165 -4.85 4.49 15.46
C LEU A 165 -6.12 4.68 14.63
N ALA A 166 -6.69 5.89 14.59
CA ALA A 166 -7.89 6.19 13.83
C ALA A 166 -7.67 6.00 12.33
N PHE A 167 -6.48 6.34 11.81
CA PHE A 167 -6.18 6.17 10.39
C PHE A 167 -6.35 4.72 9.88
N PRO A 168 -5.57 3.72 10.35
CA PRO A 168 -5.66 2.36 9.82
C PRO A 168 -6.91 1.59 10.26
N PHE A 169 -7.49 1.91 11.43
CA PHE A 169 -8.59 1.13 11.99
C PHE A 169 -9.99 1.72 11.78
N MET A 170 -10.09 3.02 11.46
CA MET A 170 -11.39 3.69 11.32
C MET A 170 -11.52 4.43 9.99
N LEU A 171 -10.58 5.31 9.64
CA LEU A 171 -10.65 6.10 8.41
C LEU A 171 -10.49 5.20 7.18
N LEU A 172 -9.42 4.40 7.14
CA LEU A 172 -9.13 3.55 5.98
C LEU A 172 -10.22 2.49 5.72
N PRO A 173 -10.72 1.72 6.72
CA PRO A 173 -11.69 0.67 6.46
C PRO A 173 -13.11 1.18 6.13
N TRP A 174 -13.50 2.35 6.66
CA TRP A 174 -14.88 2.84 6.51
C TRP A 174 -15.03 3.92 5.44
N LEU A 175 -14.04 4.79 5.28
CA LEU A 175 -14.10 5.92 4.35
C LEU A 175 -13.16 5.73 3.16
N GLY A 176 -12.19 4.82 3.26
CA GLY A 176 -11.10 4.73 2.31
C GLY A 176 -10.13 5.91 2.45
N GLN A 177 -9.05 5.86 1.67
CA GLN A 177 -7.93 6.78 1.83
C GLN A 177 -8.28 8.22 1.40
N LEU A 178 -8.88 8.39 0.21
CA LEU A 178 -9.16 9.72 -0.35
C LEU A 178 -10.20 10.50 0.46
N THR A 179 -11.30 9.83 0.84
CA THR A 179 -12.35 10.48 1.64
C THR A 179 -11.90 10.67 3.09
N GLY A 180 -11.10 9.74 3.64
CA GLY A 180 -10.47 9.90 4.94
C GLY A 180 -9.59 11.16 5.03
N ALA A 181 -8.79 11.43 4.01
CA ALA A 181 -7.96 12.64 3.90
C ALA A 181 -8.78 13.93 3.94
N LEU A 182 -9.80 14.00 3.08
CA LEU A 182 -10.66 15.17 2.94
C LEU A 182 -11.47 15.44 4.21
N LEU A 183 -11.99 14.39 4.85
CA LEU A 183 -12.69 14.51 6.13
C LEU A 183 -11.75 15.00 7.24
N THR A 184 -10.52 14.48 7.28
CA THR A 184 -9.48 14.95 8.21
C THR A 184 -9.20 16.44 7.98
N GLY A 185 -9.08 16.87 6.72
CA GLY A 185 -9.09 18.28 6.30
C GLY A 185 -10.23 19.09 6.89
N ALA A 186 -11.46 18.63 6.73
CA ALA A 186 -12.63 19.34 7.20
C ALA A 186 -12.66 19.45 8.74
N VAL A 187 -12.32 18.38 9.45
CA VAL A 187 -12.19 18.37 10.91
C VAL A 187 -11.12 19.37 11.37
N ASN A 188 -9.95 19.39 10.72
CA ASN A 188 -8.86 20.31 11.05
C ASN A 188 -9.28 21.78 10.85
N ALA A 189 -9.89 22.10 9.70
CA ALA A 189 -10.41 23.44 9.41
C ALA A 189 -11.50 23.89 10.40
N VAL A 190 -12.39 22.98 10.81
CA VAL A 190 -13.41 23.29 11.83
C VAL A 190 -12.77 23.52 13.20
N ALA A 191 -11.83 22.68 13.63
CA ALA A 191 -11.17 22.81 14.93
C ALA A 191 -10.35 24.10 15.03
N GLY A 192 -9.47 24.35 14.06
CA GLY A 192 -8.65 25.56 13.99
C GLY A 192 -9.49 26.83 13.84
N GLY A 193 -10.49 26.79 12.95
CA GLY A 193 -11.42 27.90 12.74
C GLY A 193 -12.25 28.23 13.98
N ALA A 194 -12.78 27.21 14.67
CA ALA A 194 -13.56 27.38 15.90
C ALA A 194 -12.72 28.01 17.02
N LEU A 195 -11.47 27.57 17.21
CA LEU A 195 -10.58 28.14 18.23
C LEU A 195 -10.38 29.64 18.00
N VAL A 196 -10.01 30.03 16.78
CA VAL A 196 -9.66 31.42 16.45
C VAL A 196 -10.89 32.32 16.44
N LEU A 197 -12.00 31.87 15.86
CA LEU A 197 -13.22 32.67 15.71
C LEU A 197 -14.08 32.73 16.98
N TRP A 198 -13.94 31.79 17.90
CA TRP A 198 -14.71 31.76 19.14
C TRP A 198 -13.91 32.25 20.35
N LEU A 199 -12.71 31.71 20.59
CA LEU A 199 -11.91 32.00 21.78
C LEU A 199 -11.17 33.34 21.67
N PHE A 200 -10.59 33.64 20.50
CA PHE A 200 -9.77 34.83 20.26
C PHE A 200 -10.51 35.95 19.50
N ARG A 201 -11.85 35.88 19.43
CA ARG A 201 -12.69 36.86 18.70
C ARG A 201 -12.52 38.32 19.10
N ARG A 202 -12.01 38.58 20.30
CA ARG A 202 -11.79 39.93 20.85
C ARG A 202 -10.36 40.45 20.63
N ASP A 203 -9.44 39.59 20.18
CA ASP A 203 -8.03 39.91 19.94
C ASP A 203 -7.74 40.26 18.48
N MET A 204 -8.75 40.19 17.62
CA MET A 204 -8.63 40.39 16.19
C MET A 204 -9.42 41.61 15.74
N SER A 205 -8.90 42.32 14.74
CA SER A 205 -9.66 43.36 14.07
C SER A 205 -10.87 42.74 13.32
N PRO A 206 -11.98 43.49 13.16
CA PRO A 206 -13.14 42.99 12.42
C PRO A 206 -12.79 42.54 11.00
N ARG A 207 -11.85 43.23 10.33
CA ARG A 207 -11.36 42.86 8.99
C ARG A 207 -10.64 41.52 8.99
N ALA A 208 -9.71 41.30 9.92
CA ALA A 208 -8.97 40.04 10.02
C ALA A 208 -9.91 38.86 10.31
N ARG A 209 -10.94 39.08 11.13
CA ARG A 209 -11.97 38.08 11.42
C ARG A 209 -12.77 37.68 10.17
N TRP A 210 -13.21 38.66 9.37
CA TRP A 210 -13.94 38.37 8.13
C TRP A 210 -13.07 37.66 7.10
N TRP A 211 -11.80 38.03 6.98
CA TRP A 211 -10.84 37.33 6.12
C TRP A 211 -10.63 35.88 6.54
N LEU A 212 -10.44 35.61 7.83
CA LEU A 212 -10.29 34.24 8.35
C LEU A 212 -11.55 33.41 8.17
N LEU A 213 -12.73 33.99 8.42
CA LEU A 213 -14.01 33.32 8.17
C LEU A 213 -14.15 32.96 6.69
N GLY A 214 -13.87 33.91 5.80
CA GLY A 214 -13.92 33.69 4.35
C GLY A 214 -12.92 32.64 3.87
N ALA A 215 -11.70 32.64 4.41
CA ALA A 215 -10.69 31.63 4.11
C ALA A 215 -11.16 30.24 4.58
N ASN A 216 -11.65 30.11 5.82
CA ASN A 216 -12.08 28.82 6.36
C ASN A 216 -13.32 28.27 5.63
N LEU A 217 -14.29 29.14 5.31
CA LEU A 217 -15.46 28.74 4.52
C LEU A 217 -15.08 28.31 3.11
N THR A 218 -14.12 29.01 2.48
CA THR A 218 -13.60 28.61 1.17
C THR A 218 -12.92 27.23 1.24
N VAL A 219 -12.07 26.99 2.25
CA VAL A 219 -11.41 25.68 2.44
C VAL A 219 -12.46 24.58 2.65
N LEU A 220 -13.43 24.79 3.53
CA LEU A 220 -14.51 23.83 3.77
C LEU A 220 -15.34 23.58 2.50
N ALA A 221 -15.63 24.61 1.72
CA ALA A 221 -16.36 24.47 0.45
C ALA A 221 -15.55 23.64 -0.56
N VAL A 222 -14.24 23.88 -0.69
CA VAL A 222 -13.35 23.10 -1.55
C VAL A 222 -13.29 21.65 -1.10
N LEU A 223 -13.07 21.37 0.18
CA LEU A 223 -12.99 20.01 0.71
C LEU A 223 -14.33 19.26 0.59
N THR A 224 -15.45 19.93 0.83
CA THR A 224 -16.79 19.34 0.68
C THR A 224 -17.09 19.03 -0.78
N THR A 225 -16.74 19.96 -1.70
CA THR A 225 -16.91 19.75 -3.14
C THR A 225 -16.03 18.61 -3.63
N ALA A 226 -14.77 18.58 -3.20
CA ALA A 226 -13.85 17.48 -3.50
C ALA A 226 -14.41 16.14 -3.00
N THR A 227 -14.94 16.09 -1.77
CA THR A 227 -15.58 14.90 -1.19
C THR A 227 -16.76 14.42 -2.02
N ALA A 228 -17.63 15.33 -2.45
CA ALA A 228 -18.78 15.00 -3.31
C ALA A 228 -18.35 14.45 -4.69
N LEU A 229 -17.18 14.86 -5.18
CA LEU A 229 -16.63 14.46 -6.48
C LEU A 229 -15.61 13.31 -6.41
N VAL A 230 -15.33 12.75 -5.22
CA VAL A 230 -14.33 11.67 -5.07
C VAL A 230 -14.67 10.47 -5.96
N GLY A 231 -15.94 10.05 -6.01
CA GLY A 231 -16.33 8.90 -6.83
C GLY A 231 -16.07 9.11 -8.33
N ASP A 232 -16.39 10.31 -8.84
CA ASP A 232 -16.13 10.67 -10.24
C ASP A 232 -14.62 10.76 -10.52
N PHE A 233 -13.86 11.30 -9.57
CA PHE A 233 -12.41 11.36 -9.63
C PHE A 233 -11.78 9.96 -9.65
N GLU A 234 -12.19 9.07 -8.76
CA GLU A 234 -11.73 7.67 -8.72
C GLU A 234 -12.04 6.96 -10.04
N ALA A 235 -13.26 7.14 -10.58
CA ALA A 235 -13.63 6.56 -11.87
C ALA A 235 -12.79 7.12 -13.02
N ALA A 236 -12.47 8.42 -13.02
CA ALA A 236 -11.62 9.06 -14.03
C ALA A 236 -10.16 8.61 -13.92
N ALA A 237 -9.61 8.57 -12.70
CA ALA A 237 -8.25 8.14 -12.45
C ALA A 237 -8.07 6.64 -12.77
N ARG A 238 -9.06 5.80 -12.46
CA ARG A 238 -9.07 4.38 -12.86
C ARG A 238 -9.07 4.22 -14.37
N ARG A 239 -9.87 4.99 -15.12
CA ARG A 239 -9.82 4.98 -16.59
C ARG A 239 -8.46 5.41 -17.14
N ALA A 240 -7.81 6.38 -16.49
CA ALA A 240 -6.47 6.81 -16.89
C ALA A 240 -5.41 5.72 -16.65
N VAL A 241 -5.51 4.97 -15.55
CA VAL A 241 -4.54 3.91 -15.19
C VAL A 241 -4.81 2.60 -15.96
N TYR A 242 -6.07 2.18 -16.05
CA TYR A 242 -6.45 0.84 -16.52
C TYR A 242 -7.00 0.79 -17.95
N GLY A 243 -7.37 1.93 -18.54
CA GLY A 243 -7.91 2.00 -19.91
C GLY A 243 -9.40 1.63 -20.03
N GLU A 244 -9.67 0.52 -20.75
CA GLU A 244 -10.97 -0.08 -21.13
C GLU A 244 -12.04 -0.07 -20.01
N PRO A 245 -13.35 -0.23 -20.34
CA PRO A 245 -14.39 -0.16 -19.32
C PRO A 245 -14.16 -1.18 -18.20
N VAL A 246 -14.15 -0.66 -16.98
CA VAL A 246 -14.00 -1.43 -15.74
C VAL A 246 -15.30 -2.21 -15.52
N ARG A 247 -15.22 -3.55 -15.54
CA ARG A 247 -16.35 -4.47 -15.30
C ARG A 247 -16.56 -4.70 -13.81
N VAL A 248 -15.45 -4.93 -13.11
CA VAL A 248 -15.43 -5.21 -11.67
C VAL A 248 -14.29 -4.39 -11.07
N ALA A 249 -14.57 -3.69 -9.98
CA ALA A 249 -13.56 -3.09 -9.13
C ALA A 249 -13.98 -3.30 -7.67
N VAL A 250 -13.24 -4.14 -6.96
CA VAL A 250 -13.55 -4.51 -5.58
C VAL A 250 -12.26 -4.45 -4.77
N HIS A 251 -12.28 -3.76 -3.65
CA HIS A 251 -11.24 -3.88 -2.65
C HIS A 251 -11.55 -5.06 -1.74
N THR A 252 -10.69 -6.07 -1.72
CA THR A 252 -10.78 -7.18 -0.77
C THR A 252 -10.11 -6.76 0.53
N GLY A 253 -10.22 -7.57 1.59
CA GLY A 253 -9.44 -7.33 2.82
C GLY A 253 -7.92 -7.51 2.65
N VAL A 254 -7.44 -7.78 1.43
CA VAL A 254 -6.03 -8.05 1.10
C VAL A 254 -5.50 -7.10 0.02
N GLN A 255 -6.25 -6.86 -1.06
CA GLN A 255 -5.80 -6.09 -2.22
C GLN A 255 -6.99 -5.52 -3.03
N GLU A 256 -6.73 -4.52 -3.88
CA GLU A 256 -7.69 -4.10 -4.92
C GLU A 256 -7.68 -5.10 -6.09
N VAL A 257 -8.85 -5.59 -6.48
CA VAL A 257 -9.05 -6.46 -7.64
C VAL A 257 -9.89 -5.73 -8.68
N VAL A 258 -9.32 -5.51 -9.86
CA VAL A 258 -9.99 -4.84 -10.98
C VAL A 258 -9.99 -5.74 -12.21
N LEU A 259 -11.16 -5.94 -12.80
CA LEU A 259 -11.34 -6.59 -14.10
C LEU A 259 -11.76 -5.55 -15.13
N THR A 260 -11.02 -5.45 -16.23
CA THR A 260 -11.37 -4.58 -17.37
C THR A 260 -11.61 -5.41 -18.63
N GLY A 261 -12.33 -4.83 -19.59
CA GLY A 261 -12.56 -5.42 -20.91
C GLY A 261 -14.01 -5.27 -21.39
N PRO A 262 -14.27 -5.44 -22.69
CA PRO A 262 -15.61 -5.30 -23.28
C PRO A 262 -16.52 -6.45 -22.86
N GLU A 263 -17.81 -6.27 -22.53
CA GLU A 263 -18.71 -7.26 -21.88
C GLU A 263 -18.58 -8.74 -22.35
N ASP A 264 -18.42 -8.96 -23.66
CA ASP A 264 -18.32 -10.30 -24.29
C ASP A 264 -16.91 -10.66 -24.82
N GLY A 265 -15.87 -9.94 -24.41
CA GLY A 265 -14.49 -10.15 -24.86
C GLY A 265 -13.49 -10.56 -23.77
N PRO A 266 -12.18 -10.61 -24.10
CA PRO A 266 -11.14 -10.97 -23.16
C PRO A 266 -11.11 -9.99 -21.98
N VAL A 267 -10.82 -10.52 -20.79
CA VAL A 267 -10.73 -9.74 -19.56
C VAL A 267 -9.29 -9.61 -19.11
N ASP A 268 -8.92 -8.42 -18.67
CA ASP A 268 -7.65 -8.14 -18.03
C ASP A 268 -7.87 -8.07 -16.51
N LEU A 269 -7.00 -8.73 -15.74
CA LEU A 269 -7.01 -8.73 -14.29
C LEU A 269 -5.86 -7.86 -13.78
N PHE A 270 -6.23 -6.85 -13.00
CA PHE A 270 -5.32 -6.00 -12.27
C PHE A 270 -5.45 -6.26 -10.77
N LEU A 271 -4.31 -6.39 -10.10
CA LEU A 271 -4.22 -6.44 -8.64
C LEU A 271 -3.39 -5.23 -8.17
N ASP A 272 -3.96 -4.39 -7.31
CA ASP A 272 -3.34 -3.15 -6.81
C ASP A 272 -2.70 -2.30 -7.93
N GLY A 273 -3.45 -1.99 -9.00
CA GLY A 273 -2.90 -1.17 -10.10
C GLY A 273 -2.12 -1.95 -11.15
N ARG A 274 -1.74 -3.20 -10.90
CA ARG A 274 -0.79 -3.94 -11.74
C ARG A 274 -1.48 -5.02 -12.56
N LEU A 275 -1.25 -5.00 -13.87
CA LEU A 275 -1.72 -6.04 -14.77
C LEU A 275 -1.07 -7.38 -14.42
N GLN A 276 -1.86 -8.29 -13.84
CA GLN A 276 -1.40 -9.65 -13.55
C GLN A 276 -1.59 -10.56 -14.75
N MET A 277 -2.73 -10.41 -15.41
CA MET A 277 -3.14 -11.26 -16.52
C MET A 277 -3.88 -10.41 -17.55
N SER A 278 -3.55 -10.60 -18.82
CA SER A 278 -4.37 -10.10 -19.92
C SER A 278 -5.02 -11.26 -20.64
N GLY A 279 -6.32 -11.19 -20.88
CA GLY A 279 -7.09 -12.28 -21.48
C GLY A 279 -6.57 -12.68 -22.87
N GLY A 280 -5.86 -11.79 -23.55
CA GLY A 280 -5.23 -12.07 -24.85
C GLY A 280 -3.94 -12.90 -24.80
N ASP A 281 -3.21 -12.92 -23.67
CA ASP A 281 -1.92 -13.63 -23.54
C ASP A 281 -1.83 -14.53 -22.28
N GLU A 282 -2.93 -14.64 -21.52
CA GLU A 282 -3.04 -15.42 -20.28
C GLU A 282 -2.55 -16.86 -20.44
N ASP A 283 -3.02 -17.50 -21.50
CA ASP A 283 -2.74 -18.90 -21.80
C ASP A 283 -1.24 -19.14 -22.02
N ARG A 284 -0.48 -18.12 -22.47
CA ARG A 284 0.98 -18.25 -22.61
C ARG A 284 1.69 -18.29 -21.26
N HIS A 285 1.31 -17.41 -20.32
CA HIS A 285 1.94 -17.34 -19.00
C HIS A 285 1.77 -18.65 -18.23
N HIS A 286 0.53 -19.12 -18.07
CA HIS A 286 0.26 -20.32 -17.27
C HIS A 286 0.76 -21.60 -17.95
N ARG A 287 0.76 -21.67 -19.29
CA ARG A 287 1.42 -22.79 -20.00
C ARG A 287 2.91 -22.82 -19.75
N ALA A 288 3.58 -21.66 -19.80
CA ALA A 288 5.02 -21.57 -19.56
C ALA A 288 5.38 -21.86 -18.10
N LEU A 289 4.53 -21.47 -17.14
CA LEU A 289 4.74 -21.79 -15.73
C LEU A 289 4.53 -23.28 -15.44
N VAL A 290 3.44 -23.87 -15.93
CA VAL A 290 2.98 -25.21 -15.52
C VAL A 290 3.59 -26.34 -16.35
N ARG A 291 3.53 -26.26 -17.70
CA ARG A 291 3.86 -27.41 -18.56
C ARG A 291 5.28 -27.93 -18.38
N PRO A 292 6.33 -27.09 -18.28
CA PRO A 292 7.69 -27.56 -18.06
C PRO A 292 7.82 -28.49 -16.84
N ALA A 293 7.09 -28.20 -15.75
CA ALA A 293 7.16 -28.99 -14.53
C ALA A 293 6.34 -30.28 -14.57
N LEU A 294 5.28 -30.35 -15.38
CA LEU A 294 4.40 -31.54 -15.46
C LEU A 294 4.79 -32.50 -16.59
N ARG A 295 5.65 -32.07 -17.52
CA ARG A 295 6.05 -32.83 -18.71
C ARG A 295 6.83 -34.11 -18.42
N GLN A 296 7.67 -34.12 -17.40
CA GLN A 296 8.52 -35.25 -17.06
C GLN A 296 8.37 -35.60 -15.58
N GLY A 297 8.40 -36.90 -15.28
CA GLY A 297 8.26 -37.42 -13.92
C GLY A 297 6.82 -37.48 -13.40
N PRO A 298 6.63 -38.02 -12.18
CA PRO A 298 5.34 -38.09 -11.51
C PRO A 298 4.72 -36.69 -11.34
N HIS A 299 3.41 -36.56 -11.45
CA HIS A 299 2.69 -35.28 -11.29
C HIS A 299 1.26 -35.49 -10.76
N ALA A 300 1.07 -36.50 -9.92
CA ALA A 300 -0.25 -36.85 -9.38
C ALA A 300 -0.73 -35.83 -8.33
N HIS A 301 0.18 -35.32 -7.51
CA HIS A 301 -0.11 -34.38 -6.43
C HIS A 301 0.59 -33.05 -6.68
N VAL A 302 -0.18 -32.01 -6.99
CA VAL A 302 0.35 -30.68 -7.32
C VAL A 302 -0.07 -29.65 -6.28
N LEU A 303 0.88 -28.82 -5.85
CA LEU A 303 0.65 -27.66 -4.99
C LEU A 303 0.83 -26.38 -5.81
N VAL A 304 -0.11 -25.46 -5.74
CA VAL A 304 -0.04 -24.12 -6.32
C VAL A 304 -0.02 -23.13 -5.16
N LEU A 305 1.01 -22.29 -5.10
CA LEU A 305 1.17 -21.20 -4.14
C LEU A 305 0.81 -19.90 -4.84
N GLY A 306 -0.22 -19.20 -4.37
CA GLY A 306 -0.87 -18.11 -5.11
C GLY A 306 -1.87 -18.64 -6.14
N GLY A 307 -2.03 -17.93 -7.26
CA GLY A 307 -2.89 -18.37 -8.37
C GLY A 307 -4.39 -18.42 -8.04
N GLY A 308 -4.89 -17.52 -7.17
CA GLY A 308 -6.30 -17.44 -6.78
C GLY A 308 -7.30 -17.18 -7.93
N ASP A 309 -6.84 -16.78 -9.11
CA ASP A 309 -7.66 -16.71 -10.34
C ASP A 309 -8.04 -18.10 -10.89
N GLY A 310 -7.31 -19.15 -10.50
CA GLY A 310 -7.53 -20.53 -10.92
C GLY A 310 -6.91 -20.91 -12.26
N LEU A 311 -6.14 -20.04 -12.91
CA LEU A 311 -5.62 -20.23 -14.26
C LEU A 311 -4.44 -21.19 -14.30
N ALA A 312 -3.51 -21.10 -13.34
CA ALA A 312 -2.48 -22.11 -13.13
C ALA A 312 -3.11 -23.48 -12.83
N ALA A 313 -4.11 -23.53 -11.94
CA ALA A 313 -4.83 -24.75 -11.57
C ALA A 313 -5.55 -25.38 -12.78
N ARG A 314 -6.16 -24.57 -13.65
CA ARG A 314 -6.79 -25.01 -14.90
C ARG A 314 -5.78 -25.72 -15.79
N GLU A 315 -4.59 -25.15 -15.98
CA GLU A 315 -3.56 -25.76 -16.81
C GLU A 315 -2.97 -27.03 -16.19
N VAL A 316 -2.85 -27.09 -14.86
CA VAL A 316 -2.48 -28.32 -14.13
C VAL A 316 -3.51 -29.42 -14.40
N LEU A 317 -4.80 -29.15 -14.20
CA LEU A 317 -5.87 -30.16 -14.28
C LEU A 317 -6.14 -30.69 -15.70
N ARG A 318 -5.61 -30.03 -16.74
CA ARG A 318 -5.58 -30.55 -18.12
C ARG A 318 -4.67 -31.77 -18.28
N HIS A 319 -3.75 -32.02 -17.36
CA HIS A 319 -2.85 -33.16 -17.42
C HIS A 319 -3.52 -34.42 -16.85
N PRO A 320 -3.63 -35.53 -17.61
CA PRO A 320 -4.42 -36.70 -17.23
C PRO A 320 -3.87 -37.46 -16.01
N GLY A 321 -2.57 -37.30 -15.69
CA GLY A 321 -1.95 -37.92 -14.51
C GLY A 321 -2.27 -37.24 -13.18
N VAL A 322 -2.88 -36.06 -13.19
CA VAL A 322 -3.16 -35.27 -11.98
C VAL A 322 -4.33 -35.86 -11.21
N ARG A 323 -4.09 -36.19 -9.93
CA ARG A 323 -5.08 -36.74 -9.00
C ARG A 323 -5.58 -35.71 -7.99
N SER A 324 -4.73 -34.79 -7.56
CA SER A 324 -5.12 -33.72 -6.64
C SER A 324 -4.32 -32.45 -6.87
N VAL A 325 -4.98 -31.30 -6.76
CA VAL A 325 -4.36 -29.97 -6.80
C VAL A 325 -4.75 -29.22 -5.52
N THR A 326 -3.75 -28.71 -4.79
CA THR A 326 -3.98 -27.82 -3.66
C THR A 326 -3.57 -26.40 -4.06
N VAL A 327 -4.49 -25.43 -3.98
CA VAL A 327 -4.20 -24.00 -4.18
C VAL A 327 -4.15 -23.33 -2.81
N VAL A 328 -3.06 -22.63 -2.49
CA VAL A 328 -2.90 -21.84 -1.27
C VAL A 328 -2.92 -20.37 -1.63
N GLU A 329 -4.03 -19.70 -1.32
CA GLU A 329 -4.28 -18.31 -1.69
C GLU A 329 -4.52 -17.49 -0.42
N LEU A 330 -3.89 -16.32 -0.33
CA LEU A 330 -4.04 -15.40 0.79
C LEU A 330 -5.41 -14.72 0.78
N ASP A 331 -5.90 -14.36 -0.41
CA ASP A 331 -7.12 -13.57 -0.59
C ASP A 331 -8.36 -14.44 -0.90
N PRO A 332 -9.25 -14.68 0.09
CA PRO A 332 -10.51 -15.38 -0.16
C PRO A 332 -11.47 -14.61 -1.07
N GLY A 333 -11.31 -13.29 -1.18
CA GLY A 333 -12.05 -12.44 -2.11
C GLY A 333 -11.73 -12.76 -3.56
N MET A 334 -10.45 -12.97 -3.88
CA MET A 334 -9.99 -13.36 -5.21
C MET A 334 -10.59 -14.70 -5.65
N VAL A 335 -10.54 -15.71 -4.78
CA VAL A 335 -11.12 -17.04 -5.06
C VAL A 335 -12.63 -16.96 -5.24
N ARG A 336 -13.32 -16.17 -4.41
CA ARG A 336 -14.76 -15.97 -4.56
C ARG A 336 -15.08 -15.35 -5.92
N LEU A 337 -14.36 -14.30 -6.31
CA LEU A 337 -14.54 -13.66 -7.61
C LEU A 337 -14.29 -14.64 -8.75
N ALA A 338 -13.20 -15.41 -8.69
CA ALA A 338 -12.86 -16.43 -9.68
C ALA A 338 -13.89 -17.58 -9.79
N ARG A 339 -14.74 -17.75 -8.78
CA ARG A 339 -15.86 -18.71 -8.79
C ARG A 339 -17.16 -18.12 -9.31
N THR A 340 -17.44 -16.85 -9.00
CA THR A 340 -18.76 -16.25 -9.20
C THR A 340 -18.85 -15.31 -10.39
N ASP A 341 -17.74 -14.64 -10.74
CA ASP A 341 -17.71 -13.76 -11.91
C ASP A 341 -17.77 -14.59 -13.20
N PRO A 342 -18.74 -14.35 -14.10
CA PRO A 342 -18.90 -15.15 -15.31
C PRO A 342 -17.68 -15.14 -16.22
N ALA A 343 -17.00 -14.00 -16.36
CA ALA A 343 -15.88 -13.88 -17.28
C ALA A 343 -14.65 -14.61 -16.73
N LEU A 344 -14.33 -14.41 -15.44
CA LEU A 344 -13.20 -15.09 -14.81
C LEU A 344 -13.45 -16.59 -14.64
N ALA A 345 -14.68 -17.01 -14.31
CA ALA A 345 -15.05 -18.42 -14.23
C ALA A 345 -15.04 -19.11 -15.61
N ALA A 346 -15.41 -18.40 -16.69
CA ALA A 346 -15.26 -18.92 -18.05
C ALA A 346 -13.77 -19.07 -18.40
N LEU A 347 -12.95 -18.06 -18.08
CA LEU A 347 -11.52 -18.06 -18.37
C LEU A 347 -10.78 -19.19 -17.63
N ASN A 348 -11.03 -19.38 -16.33
CA ASN A 348 -10.43 -20.47 -15.58
C ASN A 348 -11.07 -21.85 -15.88
N GLY A 349 -12.01 -21.94 -16.83
CA GLY A 349 -12.65 -23.20 -17.20
C GLY A 349 -13.46 -23.81 -16.06
N GLN A 350 -13.96 -22.97 -15.15
CA GLN A 350 -14.72 -23.35 -13.96
C GLN A 350 -13.95 -24.34 -13.06
N VAL A 351 -12.63 -24.18 -12.99
CA VAL A 351 -11.71 -25.09 -12.30
C VAL A 351 -12.11 -25.37 -10.85
N TYR A 352 -12.75 -24.41 -10.19
CA TYR A 352 -13.22 -24.52 -8.81
C TYR A 352 -14.40 -25.48 -8.61
N ARG A 353 -14.97 -26.02 -9.68
CA ARG A 353 -15.95 -27.12 -9.65
C ARG A 353 -15.31 -28.50 -9.78
N ASP A 354 -14.02 -28.59 -10.12
CA ASP A 354 -13.33 -29.87 -10.26
C ASP A 354 -13.09 -30.49 -8.86
N PRO A 355 -13.55 -31.74 -8.61
CA PRO A 355 -13.39 -32.38 -7.30
C PRO A 355 -11.94 -32.66 -6.92
N ARG A 356 -11.00 -32.60 -7.87
CA ARG A 356 -9.57 -32.76 -7.63
C ARG A 356 -8.93 -31.50 -7.05
N LEU A 357 -9.61 -30.35 -7.11
CA LEU A 357 -9.09 -29.07 -6.63
C LEU A 357 -9.51 -28.82 -5.18
N ARG A 358 -8.53 -28.54 -4.32
CA ARG A 358 -8.73 -28.05 -2.95
C ARG A 358 -8.13 -26.66 -2.81
N VAL A 359 -8.89 -25.74 -2.23
CA VAL A 359 -8.41 -24.39 -1.92
C VAL A 359 -8.18 -24.27 -0.42
N VAL A 360 -7.06 -23.66 -0.04
CA VAL A 360 -6.73 -23.30 1.34
C VAL A 360 -6.51 -21.80 1.39
N HIS A 361 -7.30 -21.12 2.22
CA HIS A 361 -7.15 -19.68 2.44
C HIS A 361 -6.10 -19.44 3.53
N ALA A 362 -4.87 -19.13 3.12
CA ALA A 362 -3.75 -18.92 4.04
C ALA A 362 -2.60 -18.17 3.38
N ASP A 363 -1.80 -17.49 4.19
CA ASP A 363 -0.48 -17.00 3.78
C ASP A 363 0.43 -18.19 3.44
N ALA A 364 0.95 -18.24 2.20
CA ALA A 364 1.73 -19.36 1.69
C ALA A 364 2.97 -19.66 2.56
N PHE A 365 3.65 -18.64 3.08
CA PHE A 365 4.81 -18.81 3.94
C PHE A 365 4.41 -19.49 5.27
N ARG A 366 3.37 -18.99 5.94
CA ARG A 366 2.85 -19.58 7.18
C ARG A 366 2.29 -20.98 6.97
N TRP A 367 1.60 -21.19 5.86
CA TRP A 367 1.05 -22.49 5.50
C TRP A 367 2.16 -23.51 5.31
N LEU A 368 3.19 -23.22 4.50
CA LEU A 368 4.32 -24.15 4.30
C LEU A 368 5.04 -24.48 5.61
N ARG A 369 5.19 -23.52 6.53
CA ARG A 369 5.82 -23.75 7.84
C ARG A 369 5.05 -24.72 8.74
N SER A 370 3.74 -24.81 8.57
CA SER A 370 2.85 -25.68 9.36
C SER A 370 2.30 -26.85 8.55
N ALA A 371 2.67 -26.96 7.27
CA ALA A 371 2.15 -27.94 6.36
C ALA A 371 2.57 -29.35 6.80
N SER A 372 1.59 -30.24 6.86
CA SER A 372 1.82 -31.68 6.88
C SER A 372 1.53 -32.17 5.47
N PRO A 373 2.54 -32.33 4.59
CA PRO A 373 2.31 -32.75 3.22
C PRO A 373 1.69 -34.15 3.18
N PRO A 374 1.15 -34.57 2.02
CA PRO A 374 0.76 -35.97 1.81
C PRO A 374 1.93 -36.91 2.15
N ARG A 375 1.64 -38.19 2.46
CA ARG A 375 2.69 -39.17 2.83
C ARG A 375 3.86 -39.27 1.83
N HIS A 376 3.62 -38.92 0.57
CA HIS A 376 4.61 -38.94 -0.50
C HIS A 376 5.07 -37.55 -0.96
N GLY A 377 4.69 -36.48 -0.25
CA GLY A 377 4.95 -35.10 -0.69
C GLY A 377 4.10 -34.66 -1.89
N TYR A 378 4.42 -33.49 -2.42
CA TYR A 378 3.89 -32.99 -3.69
C TYR A 378 4.89 -33.28 -4.81
N ASP A 379 4.42 -33.89 -5.89
CA ASP A 379 5.25 -34.19 -7.06
C ASP A 379 5.70 -32.92 -7.78
N VAL A 380 4.84 -31.89 -7.78
CA VAL A 380 5.13 -30.57 -8.34
C VAL A 380 4.61 -29.48 -7.42
N VAL A 381 5.44 -28.47 -7.18
CA VAL A 381 5.06 -27.19 -6.57
C VAL A 381 5.17 -26.10 -7.63
N VAL A 382 4.09 -25.33 -7.81
CA VAL A 382 4.01 -24.18 -8.71
C VAL A 382 3.87 -22.93 -7.86
N ALA A 383 4.83 -22.01 -7.95
CA ALA A 383 4.80 -20.71 -7.30
C ALA A 383 4.34 -19.66 -8.32
N ASP A 384 3.03 -19.39 -8.30
CA ASP A 384 2.34 -18.40 -9.11
C ASP A 384 2.07 -17.15 -8.27
N LEU A 385 3.16 -16.46 -7.95
CA LEU A 385 3.21 -15.39 -6.95
C LEU A 385 3.36 -14.03 -7.62
N PRO A 386 2.95 -12.93 -6.94
CA PRO A 386 3.21 -11.57 -7.41
C PRO A 386 4.71 -11.32 -7.59
N ASP A 387 5.07 -10.47 -8.55
CA ASP A 387 6.47 -10.17 -8.87
C ASP A 387 7.37 -9.94 -7.64
N PRO A 388 8.62 -10.46 -7.63
CA PRO A 388 9.53 -10.42 -6.48
C PRO A 388 9.97 -9.01 -6.03
N GLY A 389 9.77 -7.99 -6.88
CA GLY A 389 10.12 -6.59 -6.61
C GLY A 389 9.08 -5.81 -5.80
N VAL A 390 8.03 -6.46 -5.32
CA VAL A 390 6.98 -5.82 -4.50
C VAL A 390 7.24 -6.15 -3.04
N THR A 391 7.38 -5.15 -2.18
CA THR A 391 7.85 -5.33 -0.78
C THR A 391 7.07 -6.41 0.01
N PRO A 392 5.73 -6.53 -0.12
CA PRO A 392 4.98 -7.63 0.50
C PRO A 392 5.31 -9.04 -0.03
N SER A 393 5.68 -9.19 -1.31
CA SER A 393 5.98 -10.48 -1.95
C SER A 393 7.42 -10.92 -1.75
N ALA A 394 8.36 -10.00 -1.47
CA ALA A 394 9.79 -10.31 -1.30
C ALA A 394 10.07 -11.47 -0.32
N LYS A 395 9.27 -11.60 0.75
CA LYS A 395 9.37 -12.72 1.71
C LYS A 395 9.10 -14.09 1.09
N LEU A 396 8.28 -14.14 0.03
CA LEU A 396 7.90 -15.35 -0.71
C LEU A 396 8.93 -15.73 -1.78
N TYR A 397 10.02 -14.97 -1.89
CA TYR A 397 11.15 -15.28 -2.75
C TYR A 397 12.44 -15.52 -1.97
N SER A 398 12.37 -15.64 -0.64
CA SER A 398 13.55 -15.82 0.20
C SER A 398 14.09 -17.26 0.21
N GLN A 399 15.36 -17.43 0.58
CA GLN A 399 15.97 -18.75 0.75
C GLN A 399 15.18 -19.63 1.73
N GLU A 400 14.67 -19.04 2.81
CA GLU A 400 13.84 -19.72 3.80
C GLU A 400 12.52 -20.20 3.21
N PHE A 401 11.87 -19.40 2.35
CA PHE A 401 10.65 -19.81 1.67
C PHE A 401 10.88 -21.03 0.77
N TYR A 402 11.94 -21.02 -0.05
CA TYR A 402 12.27 -22.16 -0.91
C TYR A 402 12.73 -23.39 -0.10
N GLY A 403 13.39 -23.20 1.04
CA GLY A 403 13.68 -24.28 1.98
C GLY A 403 12.40 -24.95 2.52
N LEU A 404 11.37 -24.16 2.84
CA LEU A 404 10.06 -24.69 3.23
C LEU A 404 9.36 -25.40 2.06
N ALA A 405 9.45 -24.85 0.83
CA ALA A 405 8.92 -25.50 -0.36
C ALA A 405 9.62 -26.86 -0.65
N ALA A 406 10.94 -26.94 -0.41
CA ALA A 406 11.68 -28.20 -0.50
C ALA A 406 11.15 -29.25 0.50
N GLY A 407 10.78 -28.84 1.71
CA GLY A 407 10.27 -29.73 2.75
C GLY A 407 8.91 -30.38 2.45
N VAL A 408 8.15 -29.87 1.47
CA VAL A 408 6.86 -30.43 1.06
C VAL A 408 6.94 -31.19 -0.28
N LEU A 409 8.07 -31.16 -0.98
CA LEU A 409 8.26 -31.87 -2.24
C LEU A 409 8.42 -33.37 -2.03
N ALA A 410 7.92 -34.14 -2.97
CA ALA A 410 8.21 -35.56 -3.11
C ALA A 410 9.68 -35.79 -3.51
N ASP A 411 10.16 -37.02 -3.35
CA ASP A 411 11.45 -37.43 -3.90
C ASP A 411 11.44 -37.26 -5.43
N GLY A 412 12.39 -36.49 -5.97
CA GLY A 412 12.39 -36.13 -7.39
C GLY A 412 11.32 -35.11 -7.80
N GLY A 413 10.66 -34.49 -6.84
CA GLY A 413 9.67 -33.44 -7.05
C GLY A 413 10.27 -32.20 -7.71
N ARG A 414 9.42 -31.43 -8.40
CA ARG A 414 9.83 -30.24 -9.16
C ARG A 414 9.19 -28.98 -8.62
N LEU A 415 9.93 -27.88 -8.68
CA LEU A 415 9.46 -26.55 -8.34
C LEU A 415 9.48 -25.69 -9.61
N ALA A 416 8.36 -25.07 -9.96
CA ALA A 416 8.28 -24.05 -11.00
C ALA A 416 7.93 -22.70 -10.37
N VAL A 417 8.67 -21.66 -10.75
CA VAL A 417 8.55 -20.33 -10.13
C VAL A 417 8.41 -19.26 -11.22
N HIS A 418 7.39 -18.40 -11.09
CA HIS A 418 7.38 -17.12 -11.80
C HIS A 418 8.39 -16.16 -11.17
N ALA A 419 9.36 -15.70 -11.95
CA ALA A 419 10.52 -14.94 -11.47
C ALA A 419 10.56 -13.48 -11.97
N GLY A 420 9.49 -13.02 -12.61
CA GLY A 420 9.42 -11.67 -13.19
C GLY A 420 10.10 -11.54 -14.56
N PRO A 421 10.14 -10.34 -15.15
CA PRO A 421 10.64 -10.12 -16.51
C PRO A 421 12.17 -10.21 -16.59
N VAL A 422 12.68 -11.05 -17.50
CA VAL A 422 14.13 -11.24 -17.70
C VAL A 422 14.80 -9.98 -18.26
N GLY A 423 14.15 -9.29 -19.20
CA GLY A 423 14.71 -8.09 -19.84
C GLY A 423 14.56 -6.80 -19.04
N GLU A 424 13.40 -6.56 -18.45
CA GLU A 424 13.09 -5.29 -17.76
C GLU A 424 13.64 -5.24 -16.33
N ARG A 425 13.64 -6.37 -15.62
CA ARG A 425 14.16 -6.48 -14.24
C ARG A 425 15.12 -7.68 -14.11
N PRO A 426 16.23 -7.69 -14.86
CA PRO A 426 17.17 -8.82 -14.88
C PRO A 426 17.74 -9.09 -13.49
N HIS A 427 18.04 -8.06 -12.70
CA HIS A 427 18.61 -8.24 -11.36
C HIS A 427 17.66 -9.01 -10.44
N ALA A 428 16.37 -8.67 -10.43
CA ALA A 428 15.37 -9.37 -9.63
C ALA A 428 15.22 -10.83 -10.10
N TYR A 429 15.13 -11.07 -11.41
CA TYR A 429 15.04 -12.42 -11.99
C TYR A 429 16.22 -13.31 -11.57
N TRP A 430 17.45 -12.82 -11.72
CA TRP A 430 18.65 -13.57 -11.37
C TRP A 430 18.84 -13.73 -9.86
N THR A 431 18.32 -12.79 -9.07
CA THR A 431 18.26 -12.94 -7.60
C THR A 431 17.29 -14.06 -7.21
N VAL A 432 16.15 -14.21 -7.89
CA VAL A 432 15.25 -15.35 -7.66
C VAL A 432 15.97 -16.66 -7.96
N GLU A 433 16.63 -16.75 -9.11
CA GLU A 433 17.37 -17.95 -9.53
C GLU A 433 18.50 -18.32 -8.56
N SER A 434 19.30 -17.34 -8.13
CA SER A 434 20.39 -17.55 -7.16
C SER A 434 19.85 -18.00 -5.80
N THR A 435 18.69 -17.49 -5.40
CA THR A 435 18.05 -17.81 -4.12
C THR A 435 17.49 -19.24 -4.11
N ILE A 436 16.86 -19.67 -5.21
CA ILE A 436 16.41 -21.06 -5.38
C ILE A 436 17.61 -22.01 -5.29
N ARG A 437 18.73 -21.67 -5.95
CA ARG A 437 19.96 -22.47 -5.85
C ARG A 437 20.52 -22.54 -4.43
N ALA A 438 20.56 -21.41 -3.73
CA ALA A 438 21.03 -21.35 -2.35
C ALA A 438 20.16 -22.17 -1.39
N ALA A 439 18.88 -22.41 -1.73
CA ALA A 439 17.99 -23.30 -1.00
C ALA A 439 18.20 -24.80 -1.30
N GLY A 440 19.21 -25.17 -2.09
CA GLY A 440 19.58 -26.56 -2.36
C GLY A 440 18.99 -27.15 -3.63
N PHE A 441 18.55 -26.32 -4.58
CA PHE A 441 18.02 -26.77 -5.87
C PHE A 441 19.04 -26.61 -7.00
N ALA A 442 18.97 -27.51 -7.97
CA ALA A 442 19.48 -27.27 -9.31
C ALA A 442 18.39 -26.55 -10.13
N THR A 443 18.78 -25.59 -10.97
CA THR A 443 17.86 -24.68 -11.64
C THR A 443 18.07 -24.66 -13.15
N ARG A 444 16.96 -24.42 -13.86
CA ARG A 444 16.89 -24.22 -15.30
C ARG A 444 16.05 -22.98 -15.58
N PRO A 445 16.68 -21.80 -15.73
CA PRO A 445 16.00 -20.55 -16.05
C PRO A 445 15.54 -20.50 -17.52
N TYR A 446 14.32 -20.04 -17.75
CA TYR A 446 13.74 -19.88 -19.09
C TYR A 446 12.76 -18.70 -19.13
N ARG A 447 12.33 -18.29 -20.33
CA ARG A 447 11.32 -17.26 -20.54
C ARG A 447 10.28 -17.65 -21.57
N ALA A 448 9.09 -17.06 -21.48
CA ALA A 448 8.06 -17.16 -22.51
C ALA A 448 8.13 -15.94 -23.44
N PRO A 449 8.21 -16.12 -24.76
CA PRO A 449 8.24 -14.99 -25.70
C PRO A 449 6.91 -14.22 -25.64
N GLY A 450 6.94 -12.91 -25.38
CA GLY A 450 5.74 -12.08 -25.29
C GLY A 450 6.05 -10.63 -24.93
N ARG A 451 5.01 -9.77 -24.96
CA ARG A 451 5.08 -8.42 -24.40
C ARG A 451 3.97 -8.27 -23.36
N PRO A 452 4.29 -8.11 -22.06
CA PRO A 452 5.64 -8.06 -21.48
C PRO A 452 6.37 -9.42 -21.47
N ASP A 453 7.71 -9.39 -21.45
CA ASP A 453 8.54 -10.60 -21.31
C ASP A 453 8.34 -11.20 -19.90
N ARG A 454 8.21 -12.52 -19.79
CA ARG A 454 8.00 -13.20 -18.50
C ARG A 454 9.00 -14.33 -18.32
N GLY A 455 9.74 -14.25 -17.22
CA GLY A 455 10.76 -15.22 -16.83
C GLY A 455 10.26 -16.20 -15.79
N PHE A 456 10.75 -17.43 -15.91
CA PHE A 456 10.45 -18.54 -15.02
C PHE A 456 11.72 -19.30 -14.66
N VAL A 457 11.67 -20.04 -13.54
CA VAL A 457 12.74 -20.95 -13.14
C VAL A 457 12.14 -22.31 -12.83
N LEU A 458 12.61 -23.35 -13.53
CA LEU A 458 12.32 -24.73 -13.18
C LEU A 458 13.44 -25.27 -12.29
N ALA A 459 13.08 -25.96 -11.22
CA ALA A 459 14.01 -26.43 -10.22
C ALA A 459 13.71 -27.86 -9.77
N VAL A 460 14.77 -28.61 -9.46
CA VAL A 460 14.72 -29.91 -8.79
C VAL A 460 15.71 -29.90 -7.62
N PRO A 461 15.48 -30.67 -6.54
CA PRO A 461 16.49 -30.82 -5.49
C PRO A 461 17.84 -31.18 -6.10
N ALA A 462 18.92 -30.51 -5.71
CA ALA A 462 20.22 -30.66 -6.37
C ALA A 462 20.75 -32.11 -6.32
N ALA A 463 20.34 -32.88 -5.32
CA ALA A 463 20.65 -34.30 -5.19
C ALA A 463 20.02 -35.17 -6.30
N VAL A 464 18.95 -34.71 -6.94
CA VAL A 464 18.25 -35.42 -8.03
C VAL A 464 18.93 -35.20 -9.39
N GLY A 465 19.65 -34.08 -9.55
CA GLY A 465 20.40 -33.76 -10.77
C GLY A 465 19.90 -32.47 -11.44
N THR A 466 19.95 -32.41 -12.77
CA THR A 466 19.56 -31.22 -13.54
C THR A 466 18.06 -31.23 -13.86
N PRO A 467 17.37 -30.07 -13.76
CA PRO A 467 15.98 -29.99 -14.19
C PRO A 467 15.82 -30.34 -15.68
N PRO A 468 14.66 -30.91 -16.06
CA PRO A 468 14.41 -31.32 -17.44
C PRO A 468 14.34 -30.12 -18.37
N ASP A 469 14.47 -30.38 -19.68
CA ASP A 469 14.26 -29.38 -20.72
C ASP A 469 12.83 -28.82 -20.62
N PRO A 470 12.65 -27.48 -20.50
CA PRO A 470 11.33 -26.88 -20.36
C PRO A 470 10.46 -27.07 -21.60
N GLY A 471 11.05 -27.39 -22.76
CA GLY A 471 10.32 -27.80 -23.96
C GLY A 471 10.00 -26.69 -24.96
N PRO A 472 9.15 -26.97 -25.97
CA PRO A 472 8.84 -26.03 -27.02
C PRO A 472 7.96 -24.88 -26.52
N GLY A 473 8.12 -23.71 -27.15
CA GLY A 473 7.35 -22.51 -26.84
C GLY A 473 7.92 -21.64 -25.72
N VAL A 474 9.05 -22.04 -25.15
CA VAL A 474 9.85 -21.27 -24.18
C VAL A 474 11.32 -21.26 -24.59
N LEU A 475 12.07 -20.29 -24.09
CA LEU A 475 13.48 -20.09 -24.43
C LEU A 475 14.32 -20.18 -23.17
N GLY A 476 15.30 -21.08 -23.14
CA GLY A 476 16.33 -21.11 -22.10
C GLY A 476 17.13 -19.81 -22.09
N VAL A 477 17.47 -19.32 -20.90
CA VAL A 477 18.23 -18.07 -20.73
C VAL A 477 19.49 -18.29 -19.87
N GLU A 478 19.92 -19.54 -19.70
CA GLU A 478 21.07 -19.94 -18.88
C GLU A 478 22.36 -19.19 -19.25
N GLU A 479 22.56 -18.88 -20.53
CA GLU A 479 23.71 -18.16 -21.06
C GLU A 479 23.77 -16.69 -20.61
N GLN A 480 22.62 -16.11 -20.25
CA GLN A 480 22.51 -14.73 -19.78
C GLN A 480 22.80 -14.60 -18.27
N ARG A 481 23.10 -15.71 -17.58
CA ARG A 481 23.30 -15.72 -16.13
C ARG A 481 24.50 -14.85 -15.71
N PRO A 482 24.30 -13.82 -14.88
CA PRO A 482 25.40 -13.03 -14.34
C PRO A 482 26.18 -13.84 -13.29
N ARG A 483 27.47 -13.54 -13.15
CA ARG A 483 28.31 -14.14 -12.11
C ARG A 483 28.12 -13.39 -10.79
N GLY A 484 28.06 -14.13 -9.69
CA GLY A 484 28.14 -13.57 -8.34
C GLY A 484 26.87 -12.90 -7.82
N VAL A 485 25.70 -13.18 -8.41
CA VAL A 485 24.42 -12.69 -7.86
C VAL A 485 24.16 -13.36 -6.51
N PRO A 486 24.12 -12.60 -5.41
CA PRO A 486 23.91 -13.16 -4.08
C PRO A 486 22.43 -13.55 -3.88
N PRO A 487 22.14 -14.56 -3.03
CA PRO A 487 20.78 -14.94 -2.71
C PRO A 487 20.11 -13.90 -1.80
N SER A 488 18.78 -13.89 -1.85
CA SER A 488 17.90 -13.13 -0.99
C SER A 488 17.49 -13.97 0.22
N THR A 489 17.49 -13.37 1.40
CA THR A 489 17.05 -14.01 2.66
C THR A 489 16.02 -13.13 3.34
N LEU A 490 15.26 -13.66 4.31
CA LEU A 490 14.30 -12.84 5.05
C LEU A 490 14.94 -11.62 5.73
N LEU A 491 16.19 -11.76 6.17
CA LEU A 491 16.94 -10.69 6.85
C LEU A 491 17.66 -9.74 5.87
N ARG A 492 17.83 -10.15 4.61
CA ARG A 492 18.52 -9.39 3.56
C ARG A 492 17.78 -9.58 2.23
N PRO A 493 16.63 -8.91 2.03
CA PRO A 493 15.94 -8.90 0.73
C PRO A 493 16.78 -8.12 -0.29
N ARG A 494 16.92 -8.65 -1.51
CA ARG A 494 17.80 -8.07 -2.56
C ARG A 494 17.09 -7.72 -3.87
N TYR A 495 15.78 -7.53 -3.85
CA TYR A 495 14.98 -7.31 -5.07
C TYR A 495 14.82 -5.84 -5.49
N ALA A 496 15.27 -4.90 -4.64
CA ALA A 496 15.13 -3.46 -4.84
C ALA A 496 16.43 -2.77 -5.32
N GLU A 497 17.50 -3.52 -5.58
CA GLU A 497 18.78 -3.02 -6.10
C GLU A 497 18.76 -2.78 -7.61
#